data_AF-A0A2P5MHD6-F1
#
_entry.id   AF-A0A2P5MHD6-F1
#
_cell.length_a   1.000
_cell.length_b   1.000
_cell.length_c   1.000
_cell.angle_alpha   90.00
_cell.angle_beta   90.00
_cell.angle_gamma   90.00
#
_symmetry.space_group_name_H-M   'P 1'
#
loop_
_entity.id
_entity.type
_entity.pdbx_description
1 polymer ?
#
loop_
_entity_poly.entity_id
_entity_poly.type
_entity_poly.pdbx_seq_one_letter_code
_entity_poly.pdbx_strand_id
1 'polypeptide(L)'
;MAKLADSTFLNCQAQPQPFFVAEGESPIDLVHLSRQTFGDHDLERELLGLFDAQAAQFAKRLRAPAALGDADWRIALAHTIKGSARAIGATEVGHAAEAYEQALRGEDASAAEKAEMLGAAIGRARSAIALLLGGAAQNGPTGKYFK
;
A
#
# COMPACT_ATOMS: atom_id res chain seq x y z
N MET A 1 49.92 19.63 41.46
CA MET A 1 49.72 19.83 40.01
C MET A 1 48.43 19.16 39.59
N ALA A 2 47.40 19.97 39.34
CA ALA A 2 46.13 19.52 38.78
C ALA A 2 46.31 19.15 37.30
N LYS A 3 45.73 18.04 36.86
CA LYS A 3 45.44 17.80 35.44
C LYS A 3 44.15 16.97 35.33
N LEU A 4 43.08 17.66 34.95
CA LEU A 4 42.00 17.26 34.02
C LEU A 4 41.48 15.81 34.18
N ALA A 5 40.30 15.58 34.75
CA ALA A 5 39.00 15.70 34.05
C ALA A 5 39.11 15.27 32.57
N ASP A 6 38.52 14.14 32.20
CA ASP A 6 37.19 14.15 31.57
C ASP A 6 36.88 12.77 30.96
N SER A 7 35.59 12.54 30.73
CA SER A 7 35.06 11.56 29.78
C SER A 7 35.09 10.10 30.22
N THR A 8 34.26 9.81 31.23
CA THR A 8 33.35 8.65 31.16
C THR A 8 32.56 8.77 29.86
N PHE A 9 33.09 8.21 28.77
CA PHE A 9 32.33 8.06 27.54
C PHE A 9 31.13 7.18 27.86
N LEU A 10 29.99 7.85 28.00
CA LEU A 10 28.66 7.31 27.76
C LEU A 10 28.77 6.46 26.47
N ASN A 11 28.87 5.15 26.64
CA ASN A 11 28.76 4.20 25.54
C ASN A 11 27.29 4.19 25.13
N CYS A 12 26.90 5.25 24.41
CA CYS A 12 25.65 5.37 23.70
C CYS A 12 25.76 4.47 22.46
N GLN A 13 25.77 3.15 22.70
CA GLN A 13 25.33 2.22 21.69
C GLN A 13 23.84 2.51 21.53
N ALA A 14 23.51 3.34 20.55
CA ALA A 14 22.17 3.46 20.03
C ALA A 14 21.73 2.05 19.67
N GLN A 15 21.04 1.39 20.59
CA GLN A 15 20.29 0.19 20.29
C GLN A 15 19.38 0.58 19.11
N PRO A 16 19.36 -0.19 18.00
CA PRO A 16 18.29 -0.02 17.05
C PRO A 16 17.01 -0.28 17.83
N GLN A 17 16.25 0.79 18.08
CA GLN A 17 14.93 0.67 18.66
C GLN A 17 14.18 -0.33 17.75
N PRO A 18 13.59 -1.40 18.30
CA PRO A 18 12.76 -2.26 17.50
C PRO A 18 11.71 -1.35 16.85
N PHE A 19 11.77 -1.21 15.53
CA PHE A 19 10.65 -0.68 14.77
C PHE A 19 9.48 -1.57 15.15
N PHE A 20 8.56 -1.03 15.94
CA PHE A 20 7.33 -1.71 16.31
C PHE A 20 6.68 -2.16 15.00
N VAL A 21 6.70 -3.46 14.74
CA VAL A 21 5.78 -4.03 13.76
C VAL A 21 4.44 -4.03 14.48
N ALA A 22 3.66 -2.98 14.25
CA ALA A 22 2.37 -2.82 14.89
C ALA A 22 1.44 -3.94 14.43
N GLU A 23 0.89 -4.68 15.38
CA GLU A 23 -0.26 -5.55 15.13
C GLU A 23 -1.40 -4.69 14.56
N GLY A 24 -1.77 -4.94 13.30
CA GLY A 24 -2.91 -4.28 12.65
C GLY A 24 -2.59 -3.00 11.86
N GLU A 25 -1.49 -2.97 11.12
CA GLU A 25 -1.26 -1.91 10.14
C GLU A 25 -2.40 -1.94 9.09
N SER A 26 -3.08 -0.79 8.93
CA SER A 26 -4.16 -0.65 7.95
C SER A 26 -3.64 -1.03 6.56
N PRO A 27 -4.41 -1.77 5.73
CA PRO A 27 -4.02 -2.09 4.36
C PRO A 27 -3.69 -0.86 3.48
N ILE A 28 -4.11 0.33 3.93
CA ILE A 28 -3.81 1.64 3.34
C ILE A 28 -3.08 2.49 4.38
N ASP A 29 -1.88 2.97 4.05
CA ASP A 29 -1.14 3.98 4.83
C ASP A 29 -1.77 5.37 4.60
N LEU A 30 -2.59 5.80 5.56
CA LEU A 30 -3.26 7.09 5.51
C LEU A 30 -2.30 8.28 5.68
N VAL A 31 -1.15 8.09 6.34
CA VAL A 31 -0.13 9.14 6.46
C VAL A 31 0.54 9.36 5.11
N HIS A 32 0.85 8.29 4.39
CA HIS A 32 1.34 8.37 3.02
C HIS A 32 0.33 9.07 2.10
N LEU A 33 -0.92 8.62 2.14
CA LEU A 33 -1.99 9.18 1.31
C LEU A 33 -2.17 10.68 1.57
N SER A 34 -2.21 11.11 2.84
CA SER A 34 -2.32 12.52 3.20
C SER A 34 -1.14 13.37 2.72
N ARG A 35 0.08 12.81 2.70
CA ARG A 35 1.25 13.50 2.13
C ARG A 35 1.17 13.64 0.61
N GLN A 36 0.67 12.61 -0.07
CA GLN A 36 0.45 12.63 -1.54
C GLN A 36 -0.56 13.70 -1.96
N THR A 37 -1.58 13.94 -1.14
CA THR A 37 -2.68 14.86 -1.43
C THR A 37 -2.55 16.21 -0.73
N PHE A 38 -1.43 16.46 -0.04
CA PHE A 38 -1.23 17.65 0.80
C PHE A 38 -2.35 17.87 1.85
N GLY A 39 -2.97 16.77 2.31
CA GLY A 39 -4.08 16.79 3.26
C GLY A 39 -5.45 17.13 2.66
N ASP A 40 -5.57 17.16 1.34
CA ASP A 40 -6.86 17.38 0.66
C ASP A 40 -7.71 16.10 0.69
N HIS A 41 -8.70 16.07 1.59
CA HIS A 41 -9.59 14.91 1.78
C HIS A 41 -10.49 14.58 0.58
N ASP A 42 -10.86 15.55 -0.25
CA ASP A 42 -11.65 15.25 -1.45
C ASP A 42 -10.77 14.55 -2.50
N LEU A 43 -9.52 14.99 -2.64
CA LEU A 43 -8.53 14.31 -3.48
C LEU A 43 -8.17 12.91 -2.94
N GLU A 44 -8.02 12.74 -1.63
CA GLU A 44 -7.81 11.42 -1.01
C GLU A 44 -8.93 10.44 -1.39
N ARG A 45 -10.19 10.89 -1.28
CA ARG A 45 -11.36 10.09 -1.66
C ARG A 45 -11.40 9.77 -3.15
N GLU A 46 -11.04 10.73 -4.00
CA GLU A 46 -10.96 10.51 -5.44
C GLU A 46 -9.92 9.43 -5.76
N LEU A 47 -8.71 9.52 -5.21
CA LEU A 47 -7.65 8.54 -5.44
C LEU A 47 -8.03 7.15 -4.93
N LEU A 48 -8.65 7.06 -3.75
CA LEU A 48 -9.14 5.79 -3.21
C LEU A 48 -10.24 5.18 -4.09
N GLY A 49 -11.16 6.00 -4.61
CA GLY A 49 -12.21 5.55 -5.53
C GLY A 49 -11.67 5.05 -6.87
N LEU A 50 -10.71 5.78 -7.44
CA LEU A 50 -10.04 5.38 -8.69
C LEU A 50 -9.28 4.06 -8.52
N PHE A 51 -8.54 3.91 -7.41
CA PHE A 51 -7.86 2.68 -7.09
C PHE A 51 -8.85 1.53 -6.90
N ASP A 52 -9.95 1.72 -6.15
CA ASP A 52 -10.94 0.65 -5.93
C ASP A 52 -11.54 0.12 -7.24
N ALA A 53 -11.89 1.03 -8.16
CA ALA A 53 -12.41 0.68 -9.48
C ALA A 53 -11.38 -0.13 -10.29
N GLN A 54 -10.12 0.31 -10.30
CA GLN A 54 -9.04 -0.40 -10.99
C GLN A 54 -8.78 -1.78 -10.36
N ALA A 55 -8.74 -1.86 -9.03
CA ALA A 55 -8.51 -3.07 -8.27
C ALA A 55 -9.65 -4.09 -8.46
N ALA A 56 -10.90 -3.64 -8.56
CA ALA A 56 -12.05 -4.48 -8.90
C ALA A 56 -11.89 -5.13 -10.28
N GLN A 57 -11.51 -4.33 -11.28
CA GLN A 57 -11.28 -4.82 -12.64
C GLN A 57 -10.10 -5.79 -12.70
N PHE A 58 -9.02 -5.49 -11.97
CA PHE A 58 -7.87 -6.37 -11.82
C PHE A 58 -8.29 -7.72 -11.23
N ALA A 59 -8.95 -7.73 -10.07
CA ALA A 59 -9.35 -8.95 -9.38
C ALA A 59 -10.26 -9.84 -10.25
N LYS A 60 -11.15 -9.24 -11.05
CA LYS A 60 -11.96 -9.98 -12.02
C LYS A 60 -11.11 -10.69 -13.08
N ARG A 61 -10.11 -9.99 -13.64
CA ARG A 61 -9.21 -10.56 -14.65
C ARG A 61 -8.27 -11.62 -14.06
N LEU A 62 -7.81 -11.41 -12.83
CA LEU A 62 -6.89 -12.33 -12.16
C LEU A 62 -7.52 -13.72 -11.92
N ARG A 63 -8.82 -13.75 -11.62
CA ARG A 63 -9.59 -15.00 -11.43
C ARG A 63 -9.85 -15.77 -12.73
N ALA A 64 -9.65 -15.15 -13.89
CA ALA A 64 -9.80 -15.85 -15.16
C ALA A 64 -8.65 -16.88 -15.30
N PRO A 65 -8.94 -18.10 -15.81
CA PRO A 65 -7.90 -19.09 -16.09
C PRO A 65 -6.79 -18.49 -16.94
N ALA A 66 -5.54 -18.80 -16.63
CA ALA A 66 -4.42 -18.39 -17.46
C ALA A 66 -4.42 -19.21 -18.76
N ALA A 67 -4.39 -18.52 -19.89
CA ALA A 67 -4.21 -19.10 -21.21
C ALA A 67 -2.77 -18.93 -21.71
N LEU A 68 -2.38 -19.77 -22.67
CA LEU A 68 -1.10 -19.59 -23.38
C LEU A 68 -1.08 -18.20 -24.05
N GLY A 69 -0.02 -17.43 -23.83
CA GLY A 69 0.12 -16.07 -24.36
C GLY A 69 -0.43 -14.95 -23.45
N ASP A 70 -0.96 -15.28 -22.26
CA ASP A 70 -1.47 -14.26 -21.34
C ASP A 70 -0.39 -13.47 -20.58
N ALA A 71 0.87 -13.93 -20.62
CA ALA A 71 1.95 -13.41 -19.78
C ALA A 71 2.12 -11.89 -19.93
N ASP A 72 2.17 -11.37 -21.16
CA ASP A 72 2.45 -9.96 -21.42
C ASP A 72 1.38 -9.03 -20.83
N TRP A 73 0.10 -9.33 -21.06
CA TRP A 73 -0.97 -8.47 -20.53
C TRP A 73 -1.09 -8.61 -19.01
N ARG A 74 -0.82 -9.79 -18.44
CA ARG A 74 -0.81 -9.99 -16.99
C ARG A 74 0.35 -9.23 -16.33
N ILE A 75 1.53 -9.21 -16.95
CA ILE A 75 2.68 -8.40 -16.52
C ILE A 75 2.33 -6.91 -16.56
N ALA A 76 1.78 -6.43 -17.68
CA ALA A 76 1.36 -5.03 -17.81
C ALA A 76 0.34 -4.64 -16.75
N LEU A 77 -0.64 -5.52 -16.50
CA LEU A 77 -1.67 -5.30 -15.50
C LEU A 77 -1.11 -5.30 -14.07
N ALA A 78 -0.18 -6.21 -13.74
CA ALA A 78 0.53 -6.25 -12.46
C ALA A 78 1.37 -4.98 -12.25
N HIS A 79 2.04 -4.51 -13.30
CA HIS A 79 2.79 -3.26 -13.29
C HIS A 79 1.90 -2.05 -12.99
N THR A 80 0.72 -1.97 -13.62
CA THR A 80 -0.25 -0.90 -13.37
C THR A 80 -0.73 -0.90 -11.93
N ILE A 81 -1.23 -2.03 -11.42
CA ILE A 81 -1.77 -2.08 -10.04
C ILE A 81 -0.67 -1.82 -9.00
N LYS A 82 0.58 -2.23 -9.26
CA LYS A 82 1.75 -1.90 -8.42
C LYS A 82 1.95 -0.39 -8.32
N GLY A 83 1.94 0.31 -9.46
CA GLY A 83 2.12 1.76 -9.50
C GLY A 83 1.00 2.49 -8.76
N SER A 84 -0.26 2.12 -9.04
CA SER A 84 -1.42 2.73 -8.39
C SER A 84 -1.48 2.42 -6.88
N ALA A 85 -1.10 1.21 -6.44
CA ALA A 85 -1.02 0.87 -5.03
C ALA A 85 0.01 1.72 -4.28
N ARG A 86 1.19 1.91 -4.87
CA ARG A 86 2.24 2.76 -4.29
C ARG A 86 1.81 4.22 -4.17
N ALA A 87 1.01 4.73 -5.10
CA ALA A 87 0.53 6.12 -5.07
C ALA A 87 -0.44 6.40 -3.91
N ILE A 88 -1.20 5.39 -3.45
CA ILE A 88 -2.18 5.55 -2.36
C ILE A 88 -1.73 4.98 -1.02
N GLY A 89 -0.50 4.48 -0.90
CA GLY A 89 -0.01 3.84 0.32
C GLY A 89 -0.52 2.41 0.55
N ALA A 90 -1.01 1.71 -0.47
CA ALA A 90 -1.43 0.31 -0.39
C ALA A 90 -0.23 -0.65 -0.50
N THR A 91 0.69 -0.56 0.47
CA THR A 91 2.01 -1.21 0.43
C THR A 91 1.94 -2.72 0.20
N GLU A 92 1.02 -3.43 0.88
CA GLU A 92 0.85 -4.87 0.70
C GLU A 92 0.49 -5.25 -0.75
N VAL A 93 -0.40 -4.48 -1.38
CA VAL A 93 -0.78 -4.70 -2.78
C VAL A 93 0.41 -4.42 -3.69
N GLY A 94 1.16 -3.36 -3.43
CA GLY A 94 2.37 -3.03 -4.17
C GLY A 94 3.40 -4.15 -4.16
N HIS A 95 3.69 -4.72 -3.00
CA HIS A 95 4.62 -5.85 -2.85
C HIS A 95 4.11 -7.13 -3.51
N ALA A 96 2.83 -7.47 -3.32
CA ALA A 96 2.26 -8.68 -3.94
C ALA A 96 2.21 -8.56 -5.47
N ALA A 97 1.94 -7.36 -5.99
CA ALA A 97 1.93 -7.09 -7.43
C ALA A 97 3.34 -7.20 -8.05
N GLU A 98 4.35 -6.70 -7.34
CA GLU A 98 5.74 -6.83 -7.75
C GLU A 98 6.19 -8.30 -7.77
N ALA A 99 5.86 -9.08 -6.74
CA ALA A 99 6.18 -10.50 -6.69
C ALA A 99 5.51 -11.29 -7.84
N TYR A 100 4.24 -10.99 -8.13
CA TYR A 100 3.53 -11.60 -9.25
C TYR A 100 4.11 -11.18 -10.62
N GLU A 101 4.44 -9.90 -10.80
CA GLU A 101 5.08 -9.40 -12.03
C GLU A 101 6.42 -10.09 -12.28
N GLN A 102 7.24 -10.26 -11.23
CA GLN A 102 8.53 -10.94 -11.32
C GLN A 102 8.38 -12.43 -11.64
N ALA A 103 7.44 -13.12 -10.99
CA ALA A 103 7.17 -14.53 -11.27
C ALA A 103 6.74 -14.76 -12.73
N LEU A 104 5.90 -13.88 -13.28
CA LEU A 104 5.49 -13.96 -14.70
C LEU A 104 6.66 -13.72 -15.65
N ARG A 105 7.50 -12.71 -15.39
CA ARG A 105 8.68 -12.39 -16.22
C ARG A 105 9.74 -13.49 -16.20
N GLY A 106 9.84 -14.20 -15.08
CA GLY A 106 10.76 -15.33 -14.92
C GLY A 106 10.20 -16.69 -15.32
N GLU A 107 8.95 -16.75 -15.81
CA GLU A 107 8.24 -18.00 -16.10
C GLU A 107 8.24 -18.98 -14.89
N ASP A 108 8.13 -18.42 -13.68
CA ASP A 108 8.21 -19.17 -12.43
C ASP A 108 6.91 -19.93 -12.15
N ALA A 109 7.05 -21.20 -11.73
CA ALA A 109 5.94 -22.04 -11.26
C ALA A 109 5.19 -21.42 -10.06
N SER A 110 5.81 -20.51 -9.31
CA SER A 110 5.20 -19.77 -8.21
C SER A 110 4.18 -18.71 -8.66
N ALA A 111 4.05 -18.40 -9.96
CA ALA A 111 3.17 -17.34 -10.45
C ALA A 111 1.69 -17.51 -10.01
N ALA A 112 1.19 -18.75 -9.92
CA ALA A 112 -0.16 -19.02 -9.43
C ALA A 112 -0.32 -18.68 -7.93
N GLU A 113 0.66 -19.05 -7.10
CA GLU A 113 0.68 -18.69 -5.68
C GLU A 113 0.71 -17.16 -5.50
N LYS A 114 1.56 -16.47 -6.27
CA LYS A 114 1.66 -15.00 -6.21
C LYS A 114 0.39 -14.30 -6.69
N ALA A 115 -0.31 -14.87 -7.67
CA ALA A 115 -1.62 -14.39 -8.08
C ALA A 115 -2.64 -14.46 -6.94
N GLU A 116 -2.69 -15.57 -6.19
CA GLU A 116 -3.58 -15.72 -5.03
C GLU A 116 -3.23 -14.73 -3.91
N MET A 117 -1.94 -14.56 -3.61
CA MET A 117 -1.48 -13.58 -2.62
C MET A 117 -1.88 -12.15 -3.01
N LEU A 118 -1.73 -11.78 -4.28
CA LEU A 118 -2.15 -10.49 -4.81
C LEU A 118 -3.66 -10.31 -4.75
N GLY A 119 -4.43 -11.35 -5.10
CA GLY A 119 -5.88 -11.35 -4.98
C GLY A 119 -6.35 -11.10 -3.54
N ALA A 120 -5.70 -11.74 -2.56
CA ALA A 120 -5.99 -11.56 -1.14
C ALA A 120 -5.64 -10.14 -0.65
N ALA A 121 -4.48 -9.60 -1.03
CA ALA A 121 -4.06 -8.24 -0.69
C ALA A 121 -5.03 -7.20 -1.27
N ILE A 122 -5.46 -7.37 -2.53
CA ILE A 122 -6.47 -6.52 -3.14
C ILE A 122 -7.80 -6.61 -2.38
N GLY A 123 -8.22 -7.81 -1.97
CA GLY A 123 -9.44 -7.98 -1.16
C GLY A 123 -9.40 -7.20 0.15
N ARG A 124 -8.27 -7.23 0.87
CA ARG A 124 -8.07 -6.44 2.10
C ARG A 124 -8.09 -4.94 1.85
N ALA A 125 -7.33 -4.47 0.85
CA ALA A 125 -7.27 -3.06 0.49
C ALA A 125 -8.65 -2.50 0.10
N ARG A 126 -9.39 -3.20 -0.75
CA ARG A 126 -10.75 -2.79 -1.16
C ARG A 126 -11.72 -2.76 0.02
N SER A 127 -11.63 -3.71 0.93
CA SER A 127 -12.46 -3.71 2.15
C SER A 127 -12.15 -2.51 3.04
N ALA A 128 -10.87 -2.16 3.21
CA ALA A 128 -10.46 -0.96 3.95
C ALA A 128 -10.94 0.33 3.26
N ILE A 129 -10.82 0.42 1.93
CA ILE A 129 -11.32 1.56 1.16
C ILE A 129 -12.83 1.73 1.30
N ALA A 130 -13.59 0.64 1.24
CA ALA A 130 -15.04 0.69 1.44
C ALA A 130 -15.41 1.26 2.82
N LEU A 131 -14.66 0.91 3.88
CA LEU A 131 -14.84 1.48 5.21
C LEU A 131 -14.49 2.97 5.26
N LEU A 132 -13.40 3.40 4.62
CA LEU A 132 -12.96 4.79 4.57
C LEU A 132 -13.97 5.68 3.81
N LEU A 133 -14.45 5.22 2.65
CA LEU A 133 -15.43 5.95 1.83
C LEU A 133 -16.84 5.91 2.45
N GLY A 134 -17.20 4.81 3.13
CA GLY A 134 -18.47 4.68 3.84
C GLY A 134 -18.53 5.49 5.15
N GLY A 135 -17.39 5.63 5.84
CA GLY A 135 -17.27 6.44 7.06
C GLY A 135 -17.39 7.95 6.81
N ALA A 136 -16.98 8.42 5.63
CA ALA A 136 -17.04 9.84 5.26
C ALA A 136 -18.47 10.39 5.13
N ALA A 137 -19.47 9.54 4.88
CA ALA A 137 -20.88 9.97 4.86
C ALA A 137 -21.40 10.45 6.23
N GLN A 138 -20.70 10.12 7.32
CA GLN A 138 -21.10 10.47 8.68
C GLN A 138 -20.39 11.72 9.24
N ASN A 139 -19.33 12.19 8.58
CA ASN A 139 -18.62 13.42 8.94
C ASN A 139 -19.03 14.55 7.99
N GLY A 140 -20.28 15.01 8.15
CA GLY A 140 -20.76 16.25 7.52
C GLY A 140 -19.86 17.45 7.89
N PRO A 141 -19.92 18.55 7.11
CA PRO A 141 -18.95 19.61 7.18
C PRO A 141 -18.92 20.19 8.60
N THR A 142 -17.79 20.00 9.29
CA THR A 142 -17.42 20.87 10.41
C THR A 142 -17.25 22.26 9.84
N GLY A 143 -18.36 23.00 9.84
CA GLY A 143 -18.41 24.35 9.37
C GLY A 143 -17.53 25.27 10.20
N LYS A 144 -17.25 26.41 9.56
CA LYS A 144 -16.75 27.67 10.11
C LYS A 144 -15.23 27.72 10.27
N TYR A 145 -14.58 28.48 9.40
CA TYR A 145 -14.08 29.85 9.67
C TYR A 145 -13.03 30.21 8.61
N PHE A 146 -13.35 31.12 7.69
CA PHE A 146 -12.49 32.24 7.24
C PHE A 146 -13.26 33.12 6.24
N LYS A 147 -14.05 34.05 6.77
CA LYS A 147 -14.20 35.45 6.34
C LYS A 147 -15.00 36.21 7.39
#